data_AF-A0A7J7KQD8-F1
#
_entry.id   AF-A0A7J7KQD8-F1
#
_cell.length_a   1.000
_cell.length_b   1.000
_cell.length_c   1.000
_cell.angle_alpha   90.00
_cell.angle_beta   90.00
_cell.angle_gamma   90.00
#
_symmetry.space_group_name_H-M   'P 1'
#
loop_
_entity.id
_entity.type
_entity.pdbx_description
1 polymer ?
#
loop_
_entity_poly.entity_id
_entity_poly.type
_entity_poly.pdbx_seq_one_letter_code
_entity_poly.pdbx_strand_id
1 'polypeptide(L)'
;MYSVCTGKLVYVQVSKLVYVQENVPENLEIKKKVFQQLDELASEKTILASSTSCLVPSKFTAGLKHSSQCIVAHPINPPYYVPLVELMPAPYTSADVIQRAKAIHIECGQQPVVFRKEIEGFGINRLQYALLNECLRLVQDDVMSVEDIDKVMSYGLGHRYAFMGPLQTALLNAEGLPNYCDRYGETIVRVSETYGPTPTWKADDPVIQEVQRQFDAVGLGVDQLPARRAWRDENLARLAKLKQE
;
A
#
# COMPACT_ATOMS: atom_id res chain seq x y z
N MET A 1 13.74 22.45 1.84
CA MET A 1 13.31 22.18 3.24
C MET A 1 12.01 21.39 3.15
N TYR A 2 11.92 20.25 3.82
CA TYR A 2 10.75 19.35 3.84
C TYR A 2 10.09 19.45 5.23
N SER A 3 8.76 19.31 5.32
CA SER A 3 8.04 19.32 6.60
C SER A 3 6.99 18.21 6.66
N VAL A 4 6.91 17.54 7.81
CA VAL A 4 5.92 16.51 8.15
C VAL A 4 4.89 17.13 9.09
N CYS A 5 3.61 17.17 8.69
CA CYS A 5 2.54 17.73 9.52
C CYS A 5 1.78 16.61 10.25
N THR A 6 1.85 16.60 11.59
CA THR A 6 1.23 15.58 12.48
C THR A 6 0.08 16.11 13.36
N GLY A 7 -0.56 17.24 12.98
CA GLY A 7 -1.77 17.74 13.64
C GLY A 7 -1.65 19.06 14.40
N LYS A 8 -0.46 19.66 14.46
CA LYS A 8 -0.28 21.11 14.67
C LYS A 8 0.55 21.62 13.52
N LEU A 9 0.04 22.59 12.76
CA LEU A 9 0.84 23.37 11.81
C LEU A 9 1.88 24.13 12.64
N VAL A 10 3.04 23.51 12.86
CA VAL A 10 4.20 24.24 13.39
C VAL A 10 4.50 25.32 12.36
N TYR A 11 4.69 26.55 12.86
CA TYR A 11 4.94 27.81 12.15
C TYR A 11 6.07 27.74 11.10
N VAL A 12 5.85 27.00 10.02
CA VAL A 12 6.71 26.93 8.85
C VAL A 12 6.04 27.77 7.77
N GLN A 13 6.80 28.66 7.13
CA GLN A 13 6.33 29.38 5.95
C GLN A 13 6.15 28.37 4.81
N VAL A 14 4.98 27.73 4.73
CA VAL A 14 4.63 26.70 3.74
C VAL A 14 4.89 27.18 2.31
N SER A 15 4.68 28.47 2.05
CA SER A 15 4.97 29.13 0.77
C SER A 15 6.44 29.04 0.32
N LYS A 16 7.38 28.79 1.23
CA LYS A 16 8.82 28.58 0.90
C LYS A 16 9.19 27.11 0.75
N LEU A 17 8.26 26.18 1.00
CA LEU A 17 8.47 24.75 0.86
C LEU A 17 8.17 24.31 -0.57
N VAL A 18 8.95 23.35 -1.05
CA VAL A 18 8.72 22.70 -2.36
C VAL A 18 7.78 21.50 -2.25
N TYR A 19 7.62 20.95 -1.04
CA TYR A 19 6.88 19.73 -0.76
C TYR A 19 6.42 19.68 0.71
N VAL A 20 5.17 19.28 0.94
CA VAL A 20 4.58 19.04 2.26
C VAL A 20 3.96 17.64 2.28
N GLN A 21 4.31 16.83 3.28
CA GLN A 21 3.67 15.52 3.51
C GLN A 21 2.71 15.59 4.70
N GLU A 22 1.42 15.41 4.42
CA GLU A 22 0.34 15.29 5.39
C GLU A 22 0.28 13.85 5.94
N ASN A 23 0.37 13.70 7.27
CA ASN A 23 0.41 12.40 7.98
C ASN A 23 -0.57 12.34 9.17
N VAL A 24 -1.67 13.08 9.11
CA VAL A 24 -2.73 13.04 10.11
C VAL A 24 -3.53 11.72 10.00
N PRO A 25 -4.34 11.38 11.01
CA PRO A 25 -5.14 10.15 10.99
C PRO A 25 -5.99 9.99 9.72
N GLU A 26 -6.31 8.72 9.40
CA GLU A 26 -7.10 8.34 8.23
C GLU A 26 -8.59 8.72 8.40
N ASN A 27 -8.87 10.02 8.36
CA ASN A 27 -10.21 10.59 8.49
C ASN A 27 -10.40 11.69 7.43
N LEU A 28 -11.46 11.54 6.62
CA LEU A 28 -11.71 12.42 5.49
C LEU A 28 -11.89 13.88 5.90
N GLU A 29 -12.65 14.15 6.96
CA GLU A 29 -12.96 15.52 7.39
C GLU A 29 -11.74 16.21 8.01
N ILE A 30 -10.91 15.46 8.76
CA ILE A 30 -9.63 15.98 9.25
C ILE A 30 -8.72 16.34 8.07
N LYS A 31 -8.60 15.44 7.07
CA LYS A 31 -7.76 15.69 5.89
C LYS A 31 -8.25 16.89 5.09
N LYS A 32 -9.55 17.00 4.81
CA LYS A 32 -10.13 18.19 4.15
C LYS A 32 -9.76 19.48 4.88
N LYS A 33 -9.92 19.50 6.21
CA LYS A 33 -9.58 20.68 7.03
C LYS A 33 -8.10 21.03 6.94
N VAL A 34 -7.21 20.04 7.03
CA VAL A 34 -5.76 20.25 6.93
C VAL A 34 -5.37 20.73 5.53
N PHE A 35 -5.92 20.12 4.48
CA PHE A 35 -5.63 20.53 3.10
C PHE A 35 -6.15 21.93 2.78
N GLN A 36 -7.31 22.34 3.32
CA GLN A 36 -7.78 23.73 3.22
C GLN A 36 -6.79 24.71 3.85
N GLN A 37 -6.28 24.40 5.04
CA GLN A 37 -5.27 25.23 5.71
C GLN A 37 -3.94 25.27 4.94
N LEU A 38 -3.52 24.14 4.36
CA LEU A 38 -2.34 24.08 3.52
C LEU A 38 -2.52 24.89 2.23
N ASP A 39 -3.70 24.85 1.62
CA ASP A 39 -4.02 25.58 0.39
C ASP A 39 -3.93 27.11 0.55
N GLU A 40 -4.34 27.62 1.71
CA GLU A 40 -4.22 29.04 2.06
C GLU A 40 -2.76 29.51 2.21
N LEU A 41 -1.87 28.60 2.61
CA LEU A 41 -0.46 28.90 2.91
C LEU A 41 0.50 28.49 1.78
N ALA A 42 0.07 27.61 0.88
CA ALA A 42 0.88 27.08 -0.21
C ALA A 42 1.15 28.13 -1.28
N SER A 43 2.33 28.01 -1.91
CA SER A 43 2.59 28.70 -3.18
C SER A 43 2.06 27.85 -4.34
N GLU A 44 1.94 28.46 -5.53
CA GLU A 44 1.62 27.74 -6.77
C GLU A 44 2.66 26.66 -7.16
N LYS A 45 3.81 26.63 -6.47
CA LYS A 45 4.88 25.66 -6.69
C LYS A 45 4.98 24.61 -5.58
N THR A 46 4.20 24.70 -4.50
CA THR A 46 4.32 23.80 -3.35
C THR A 46 3.50 22.54 -3.58
N ILE A 47 4.14 21.37 -3.63
CA ILE A 47 3.43 20.08 -3.71
C ILE A 47 2.80 19.77 -2.36
N LEU A 48 1.50 19.46 -2.37
CA LEU A 48 0.74 19.03 -1.19
C LEU A 48 0.44 17.54 -1.31
N ALA A 49 1.18 16.73 -0.56
CA ALA A 49 1.06 15.27 -0.59
C ALA A 49 0.36 14.73 0.65
N SER A 50 -0.51 13.72 0.49
CA SER A 50 -1.10 12.97 1.61
C SER A 50 -0.48 11.57 1.72
N SER A 51 -0.31 11.07 2.95
CA SER A 51 0.07 9.67 3.24
C SER A 51 -1.12 8.70 3.31
N THR A 52 -2.33 9.14 2.93
CA THR A 52 -3.54 8.30 3.01
C THR A 52 -3.36 6.97 2.26
N SER A 53 -3.88 5.90 2.86
CA SER A 53 -3.75 4.53 2.38
C SER A 53 -4.95 4.03 1.56
N CYS A 54 -6.09 4.73 1.68
CA CYS A 54 -7.36 4.31 1.06
C CYS A 54 -8.15 5.46 0.42
N LEU A 55 -8.00 6.70 0.87
CA LEU A 55 -8.79 7.82 0.34
C LEU A 55 -8.21 8.32 -0.98
N VAL A 56 -9.05 8.36 -2.02
CA VAL A 56 -8.64 8.94 -3.31
C VAL A 56 -8.48 10.47 -3.18
N PRO A 57 -7.48 11.07 -3.86
CA PRO A 57 -7.13 12.48 -3.69
C PRO A 57 -8.29 13.44 -3.97
N SER A 58 -9.15 13.12 -4.93
CA SER A 58 -10.30 13.97 -5.27
C SER A 58 -11.27 14.20 -4.11
N LYS A 59 -11.33 13.31 -3.11
CA LYS A 59 -12.26 13.41 -1.98
C LYS A 59 -11.93 14.53 -1.00
N PHE A 60 -10.66 14.91 -0.91
CA PHE A 60 -10.20 15.91 0.07
C PHE A 60 -9.49 17.12 -0.54
N THR A 61 -9.28 17.12 -1.86
CA THR A 61 -8.56 18.22 -2.56
C THR A 61 -9.42 18.96 -3.59
N ALA A 62 -10.66 18.52 -3.81
CA ALA A 62 -11.57 19.17 -4.74
C ALA A 62 -11.97 20.57 -4.24
N GLY A 63 -11.93 21.55 -5.13
CA GLY A 63 -12.29 22.94 -4.84
C GLY A 63 -11.16 23.79 -4.22
N LEU A 64 -10.00 23.19 -3.91
CA LEU A 64 -8.84 23.94 -3.45
C LEU A 64 -8.27 24.81 -4.58
N LYS A 65 -7.76 25.99 -4.22
CA LYS A 65 -7.12 26.93 -5.15
C LYS A 65 -5.91 26.28 -5.84
N HIS A 66 -5.10 25.54 -5.10
CA HIS A 66 -3.92 24.82 -5.58
C HIS A 66 -4.18 23.31 -5.70
N SER A 67 -5.41 22.91 -6.04
CA SER A 67 -5.78 21.50 -6.27
C SER A 67 -4.89 20.79 -7.30
N SER A 68 -4.38 21.52 -8.31
CA SER A 68 -3.42 20.97 -9.29
C SER A 68 -2.04 20.63 -8.71
N GLN A 69 -1.73 21.11 -7.50
CA GLN A 69 -0.53 20.82 -6.70
C GLN A 69 -0.71 19.67 -5.71
N CYS A 70 -1.91 19.09 -5.64
CA CYS A 70 -2.23 18.02 -4.70
C CYS A 70 -1.96 16.63 -5.29
N ILE A 71 -1.47 15.72 -4.47
CA ILE A 71 -1.25 14.30 -4.83
C ILE A 71 -1.37 13.41 -3.59
N VAL A 72 -1.64 12.12 -3.73
CA VAL A 72 -1.31 11.14 -2.67
C VAL A 72 0.09 10.61 -2.94
N ALA A 73 0.91 10.54 -1.89
CA ALA A 73 2.17 9.81 -1.89
C ALA A 73 2.14 8.84 -0.71
N HIS A 74 1.56 7.67 -0.93
CA HIS A 74 1.31 6.65 0.09
C HIS A 74 2.57 5.81 0.29
N PRO A 75 3.27 5.93 1.44
CA PRO A 75 4.42 5.10 1.75
C PRO A 75 3.97 3.78 2.38
N ILE A 76 4.80 2.74 2.27
CA ILE A 76 4.47 1.42 2.82
C ILE A 76 5.16 1.22 4.17
N ASN A 77 4.41 0.83 5.19
CA ASN A 77 4.94 0.64 6.53
C ASN A 77 5.77 -0.67 6.65
N PRO A 78 7.00 -0.65 7.20
CA PRO A 78 7.79 0.50 7.63
C PRO A 78 8.51 1.20 6.47
N PRO A 79 8.33 2.54 6.28
CA PRO A 79 8.74 3.24 5.07
C PRO A 79 10.24 3.38 4.88
N TYR A 80 11.01 3.13 5.95
CA TYR A 80 12.47 3.16 5.91
C TYR A 80 13.06 1.88 5.28
N TYR A 81 12.36 0.74 5.39
CA TYR A 81 12.83 -0.55 4.84
C TYR A 81 12.06 -0.96 3.59
N VAL A 82 10.83 -0.47 3.41
CA VAL A 82 10.01 -0.73 2.24
C VAL A 82 9.98 0.52 1.36
N PRO A 83 10.76 0.56 0.26
CA PRO A 83 11.01 1.80 -0.46
C PRO A 83 9.85 2.23 -1.36
N LEU A 84 8.83 1.39 -1.56
CA LEU A 84 7.75 1.71 -2.49
C LEU A 84 6.94 2.93 -1.99
N VAL A 85 6.63 3.85 -2.90
CA VAL A 85 5.69 4.95 -2.65
C VAL A 85 4.68 5.01 -3.78
N GLU A 86 3.40 4.92 -3.44
CA GLU A 86 2.31 5.00 -4.42
C GLU A 86 1.93 6.47 -4.65
N LEU A 87 2.26 6.99 -5.83
CA LEU A 87 1.93 8.35 -6.27
C LEU A 87 0.60 8.33 -7.04
N MET A 88 -0.46 8.82 -6.40
CA MET A 88 -1.80 8.84 -6.99
C MET A 88 -2.27 10.27 -7.27
N PRO A 89 -2.43 10.65 -8.54
CA PRO A 89 -2.99 11.94 -8.91
C PRO A 89 -4.53 11.94 -8.83
N ALA A 90 -5.10 13.11 -8.54
CA ALA A 90 -6.48 13.42 -8.86
C ALA A 90 -6.61 13.76 -10.36
N PRO A 91 -7.82 13.80 -10.95
CA PRO A 91 -8.01 14.16 -12.35
C PRO A 91 -7.43 15.53 -12.76
N TYR A 92 -7.29 16.46 -11.81
CA TYR A 92 -6.76 17.81 -12.01
C TYR A 92 -5.32 17.99 -11.52
N THR A 93 -4.68 16.96 -10.94
CA THR A 93 -3.27 17.02 -10.55
C THR A 93 -2.43 17.24 -11.80
N SER A 94 -1.58 18.27 -11.78
CA SER A 94 -0.74 18.60 -12.93
C SER A 94 0.33 17.53 -13.18
N ALA A 95 0.68 17.33 -14.45
CA ALA A 95 1.76 16.42 -14.83
C ALA A 95 3.12 16.83 -14.21
N ASP A 96 3.36 18.14 -14.06
CA ASP A 96 4.55 18.68 -13.39
C ASP A 96 4.68 18.18 -11.95
N VAL A 97 3.59 18.22 -11.18
CA VAL A 97 3.55 17.75 -9.78
C VAL A 97 3.85 16.27 -9.67
N ILE A 98 3.31 15.45 -10.59
CA ILE A 98 3.61 14.01 -10.64
C ILE A 98 5.11 13.79 -10.86
N GLN A 99 5.72 14.49 -11.83
CA GLN A 99 7.15 14.34 -12.15
C GLN A 99 8.04 14.82 -11.01
N ARG A 100 7.74 15.96 -10.42
CA ARG A 100 8.50 16.51 -9.29
C ARG A 100 8.37 15.67 -8.03
N ALA A 101 7.17 15.18 -7.71
CA ALA A 101 6.97 14.24 -6.60
C ALA A 101 7.77 12.95 -6.83
N LYS A 102 7.73 12.40 -8.06
CA LYS A 102 8.53 11.22 -8.43
C LYS A 102 10.03 11.48 -8.24
N ALA A 103 10.54 12.61 -8.72
CA ALA A 103 11.95 12.99 -8.59
C ALA A 103 12.38 13.10 -7.12
N ILE A 104 11.57 13.77 -6.29
CA ILE A 104 11.83 13.90 -4.84
C ILE A 104 11.92 12.51 -4.17
N HIS A 105 10.99 11.61 -4.46
CA HIS A 105 11.00 10.28 -3.87
C HIS A 105 12.19 9.44 -4.33
N ILE A 106 12.60 9.53 -5.60
CA ILE A 106 13.82 8.88 -6.11
C ILE A 106 15.06 9.44 -5.40
N GLU A 107 15.17 10.76 -5.24
CA GLU A 107 16.29 11.40 -4.52
C GLU A 107 16.38 10.94 -3.05
N CYS A 108 15.23 10.64 -2.43
CA CYS A 108 15.15 10.06 -1.09
C CYS A 108 15.45 8.55 -1.04
N GLY A 109 15.82 7.91 -2.15
CA GLY A 109 16.09 6.46 -2.21
C GLY A 109 14.84 5.57 -2.29
N GLN A 110 13.66 6.17 -2.44
CA GLN A 110 12.40 5.45 -2.59
C GLN A 110 12.18 4.99 -4.05
N GLN A 111 11.22 4.09 -4.22
CA GLN A 111 10.80 3.51 -5.49
C GLN A 111 9.36 3.94 -5.80
N PRO A 112 9.14 5.16 -6.35
CA PRO A 112 7.79 5.65 -6.61
C PRO A 112 7.13 4.93 -7.79
N VAL A 113 5.88 4.52 -7.61
CA VAL A 113 4.99 4.04 -8.68
C VAL A 113 3.91 5.07 -8.95
N VAL A 114 3.63 5.36 -10.22
CA VAL A 114 2.70 6.42 -10.63
C VAL A 114 1.41 5.82 -11.14
N PHE A 115 0.30 6.16 -10.50
CA PHE A 115 -1.03 5.78 -10.95
C PHE A 115 -1.44 6.66 -12.12
N ARG A 116 -2.08 6.06 -13.13
CA ARG A 116 -2.67 6.80 -14.25
C ARG A 116 -4.00 7.45 -13.90
N LYS A 117 -4.70 6.89 -12.92
CA LYS A 117 -6.00 7.37 -12.42
C LYS A 117 -6.15 6.98 -10.96
N GLU A 118 -6.93 7.76 -10.22
CA GLU A 118 -7.28 7.42 -8.85
C GLU A 118 -8.16 6.17 -8.78
N ILE A 119 -7.96 5.37 -7.74
CA ILE A 119 -8.74 4.17 -7.45
C ILE A 119 -8.68 3.88 -5.97
N GLU A 120 -9.81 3.46 -5.40
CA GLU A 120 -9.89 3.04 -4.01
C GLU A 120 -9.07 1.76 -3.77
N GLY A 121 -8.36 1.75 -2.64
CA GLY A 121 -7.46 0.64 -2.26
C GLY A 121 -6.13 0.61 -3.02
N PHE A 122 -5.81 1.63 -3.83
CA PHE A 122 -4.48 1.77 -4.44
C PHE A 122 -4.04 0.50 -5.18
N GLY A 123 -2.75 0.22 -5.29
CA GLY A 123 -2.22 -0.97 -5.96
C GLY A 123 -1.94 -2.05 -4.94
N ILE A 124 -1.17 -1.72 -3.90
CA ILE A 124 -0.80 -2.65 -2.83
C ILE A 124 -2.02 -3.19 -2.10
N ASN A 125 -2.93 -2.34 -1.63
CA ASN A 125 -4.05 -2.84 -0.84
C ASN A 125 -4.99 -3.70 -1.71
N ARG A 126 -5.19 -3.38 -2.99
CA ARG A 126 -5.97 -4.24 -3.90
C ARG A 126 -5.35 -5.62 -4.10
N LEU A 127 -4.04 -5.70 -4.31
CA LEU A 127 -3.33 -6.98 -4.44
C LEU A 127 -3.32 -7.75 -3.11
N GLN A 128 -3.10 -7.06 -2.00
CA GLN A 128 -3.12 -7.63 -0.66
C GLN A 128 -4.50 -8.18 -0.30
N TYR A 129 -5.57 -7.43 -0.55
CA TYR A 129 -6.94 -7.85 -0.21
C TYR A 129 -7.41 -9.00 -1.10
N ALA A 130 -6.99 -9.06 -2.37
CA ALA A 130 -7.25 -10.22 -3.22
C ALA A 130 -6.66 -11.51 -2.61
N LEU A 131 -5.42 -11.44 -2.12
CA LEU A 131 -4.76 -12.56 -1.43
C LEU A 131 -5.45 -12.88 -0.10
N LEU A 132 -5.66 -11.89 0.75
CA LEU A 132 -6.26 -12.08 2.07
C LEU A 132 -7.67 -12.67 1.99
N ASN A 133 -8.48 -12.23 1.01
CA ASN A 133 -9.82 -12.78 0.79
C ASN A 133 -9.76 -14.27 0.44
N GLU A 134 -8.77 -14.70 -0.34
CA GLU A 134 -8.61 -16.11 -0.68
C GLU A 134 -8.09 -16.93 0.50
N CYS A 135 -7.11 -16.41 1.24
CA CYS A 135 -6.64 -17.05 2.48
C CYS A 135 -7.81 -17.30 3.44
N LEU A 136 -8.70 -16.31 3.61
CA LEU A 136 -9.83 -16.45 4.53
C LEU A 136 -10.88 -17.47 4.03
N ARG A 137 -11.12 -17.55 2.72
CA ARG A 137 -11.95 -18.62 2.14
C ARG A 137 -11.37 -20.00 2.39
N LEU A 138 -10.06 -20.18 2.19
CA LEU A 138 -9.39 -21.46 2.43
C LEU A 138 -9.49 -21.92 3.89
N VAL A 139 -9.45 -20.99 4.85
CA VAL A 139 -9.70 -21.31 6.27
C VAL A 139 -11.17 -21.61 6.51
N GLN A 140 -12.07 -20.79 5.96
CA GLN A 140 -13.52 -20.95 6.12
C GLN A 140 -14.01 -22.31 5.63
N ASP A 141 -13.48 -22.77 4.50
CA ASP A 141 -13.84 -24.03 3.86
C ASP A 141 -13.02 -25.23 4.41
N ASP A 142 -12.24 -25.03 5.49
CA ASP A 142 -11.39 -26.03 6.14
C ASP A 142 -10.40 -26.73 5.17
N VAL A 143 -9.95 -26.00 4.14
CA VAL A 143 -9.01 -26.51 3.13
C VAL A 143 -7.59 -26.51 3.68
N MET A 144 -7.24 -25.50 4.47
CA MET A 144 -5.91 -25.35 5.06
C MET A 144 -5.95 -24.67 6.43
N SER A 145 -5.00 -25.03 7.29
CA SER A 145 -4.72 -24.29 8.52
C SER A 145 -4.12 -22.91 8.24
N VAL A 146 -4.30 -21.97 9.17
CA VAL A 146 -3.69 -20.63 9.10
C VAL A 146 -2.17 -20.73 9.02
N GLU A 147 -1.56 -21.64 9.79
CA GLU A 147 -0.12 -21.84 9.81
C GLU A 147 0.41 -22.28 8.43
N ASP A 148 -0.27 -23.23 7.78
CA ASP A 148 0.18 -23.74 6.48
C ASP A 148 -0.09 -22.74 5.34
N ILE A 149 -1.16 -21.96 5.41
CA ILE A 149 -1.40 -20.84 4.49
C ILE A 149 -0.24 -19.84 4.58
N ASP A 150 0.13 -19.44 5.80
CA ASP A 150 1.26 -18.55 6.02
C ASP A 150 2.58 -19.15 5.53
N LYS A 151 2.78 -20.48 5.63
CA LYS A 151 3.96 -21.16 5.06
C LYS A 151 3.98 -21.14 3.54
N VAL A 152 2.84 -21.37 2.87
CA VAL A 152 2.73 -21.29 1.40
C VAL A 152 3.21 -19.92 0.89
N MET A 153 2.89 -18.86 1.63
CA MET A 153 3.40 -17.52 1.32
C MET A 153 4.85 -17.36 1.75
N SER A 154 5.16 -17.49 3.04
CA SER A 154 6.46 -17.11 3.60
C SER A 154 7.64 -17.98 3.15
N TYR A 155 7.42 -19.27 2.84
CA TYR A 155 8.44 -20.20 2.34
C TYR A 155 8.27 -20.57 0.87
N GLY A 156 7.21 -20.08 0.21
CA GLY A 156 6.90 -20.39 -1.19
C GLY A 156 6.77 -19.13 -2.04
N LEU A 157 5.54 -18.64 -2.22
CA LEU A 157 5.22 -17.57 -3.18
C LEU A 157 5.90 -16.23 -2.83
N GLY A 158 6.03 -15.93 -1.54
CA GLY A 158 6.66 -14.72 -1.03
C GLY A 158 8.16 -14.61 -1.37
N HIS A 159 8.87 -15.73 -1.48
CA HIS A 159 10.31 -15.71 -1.83
C HIS A 159 10.56 -15.06 -3.18
N ARG A 160 9.79 -15.42 -4.22
CA ARG A 160 9.93 -14.77 -5.54
C ARG A 160 9.39 -13.34 -5.53
N TYR A 161 8.31 -13.08 -4.80
CA TYR A 161 7.71 -11.73 -4.71
C TYR A 161 8.56 -10.73 -3.94
N ALA A 162 9.53 -11.20 -3.14
CA ALA A 162 10.56 -10.34 -2.58
C ALA A 162 11.47 -9.71 -3.65
N PHE A 163 11.59 -10.30 -4.84
CA PHE A 163 12.51 -9.86 -5.89
C PHE A 163 11.83 -9.41 -7.18
N MET A 164 10.70 -10.02 -7.55
CA MET A 164 10.03 -9.76 -8.82
C MET A 164 8.51 -9.72 -8.67
N GLY A 165 7.84 -8.96 -9.55
CA GLY A 165 6.39 -8.87 -9.55
C GLY A 165 5.70 -10.14 -10.10
N PRO A 166 4.36 -10.27 -9.89
CA PRO A 166 3.59 -11.42 -10.36
C PRO A 166 3.58 -11.57 -11.89
N LEU A 167 3.52 -10.47 -12.64
CA LEU A 167 3.56 -10.52 -14.11
C LEU A 167 4.93 -10.92 -14.64
N GLN A 168 6.01 -10.47 -13.99
CA GLN A 168 7.36 -10.89 -14.34
C GLN A 168 7.58 -12.37 -14.00
N THR A 169 7.04 -12.84 -12.87
CA THR A 169 7.03 -14.26 -12.52
C THR A 169 6.33 -15.10 -13.59
N ALA A 170 5.12 -14.68 -14.04
CA ALA A 170 4.40 -15.38 -15.10
C ALA A 170 5.20 -15.40 -16.41
N LEU A 171 5.80 -14.27 -16.78
CA LEU A 171 6.66 -14.17 -17.95
C LEU A 171 7.86 -15.12 -17.88
N LEU A 172 8.50 -15.26 -16.72
CA LEU A 172 9.70 -16.10 -16.54
C LEU A 172 9.40 -17.59 -16.34
N ASN A 173 8.17 -17.95 -15.95
CA ASN A 173 7.76 -19.34 -15.79
C ASN A 173 7.34 -20.01 -17.11
N ALA A 174 7.46 -19.28 -18.23
CA ALA A 174 7.17 -19.76 -19.57
C ALA A 174 8.07 -19.02 -20.58
N GLU A 175 7.89 -19.29 -21.87
CA GLU A 175 8.57 -18.55 -22.94
C GLU A 175 7.83 -17.24 -23.24
N GLY A 176 7.65 -16.41 -22.22
CA GLY A 176 6.87 -15.17 -22.28
C GLY A 176 5.42 -15.31 -21.84
N LEU A 177 4.77 -14.16 -21.61
CA LEU A 177 3.39 -14.12 -21.12
C LEU A 177 2.36 -14.81 -22.04
N PRO A 178 2.42 -14.68 -23.39
CA PRO A 178 1.50 -15.42 -24.26
C PRO A 178 1.61 -16.93 -24.07
N ASN A 179 2.84 -17.47 -24.00
CA ASN A 179 3.04 -18.89 -23.76
C ASN A 179 2.57 -19.33 -22.36
N TYR A 180 2.75 -18.48 -21.36
CA TYR A 180 2.19 -18.71 -20.02
C TYR A 180 0.66 -18.81 -20.06
N CYS A 181 0.00 -17.93 -20.81
CA CYS A 181 -1.46 -17.95 -20.99
C CYS A 181 -1.92 -19.21 -21.72
N ASP A 182 -1.23 -19.65 -22.77
CA ASP A 182 -1.57 -20.89 -23.48
C ASP A 182 -1.48 -22.11 -22.57
N ARG A 183 -0.51 -22.15 -21.64
CA ARG A 183 -0.28 -23.28 -20.73
C ARG A 183 -1.20 -23.27 -19.51
N TYR A 184 -1.40 -22.11 -18.91
CA TYR A 184 -2.01 -21.99 -17.58
C TYR A 184 -3.29 -21.17 -17.55
N GLY A 185 -3.62 -20.44 -18.63
CA GLY A 185 -4.75 -19.53 -18.69
C GLY A 185 -6.09 -20.20 -18.38
N GLU A 186 -6.35 -21.36 -18.98
CA GLU A 186 -7.58 -22.13 -18.70
C GLU A 186 -7.66 -22.55 -17.23
N THR A 187 -6.53 -23.00 -16.64
CA THR A 187 -6.50 -23.39 -15.23
C THR A 187 -6.71 -22.19 -14.31
N ILE A 188 -6.10 -21.04 -14.61
CA ILE A 188 -6.29 -19.80 -13.85
C ILE A 188 -7.75 -19.38 -13.87
N VAL A 189 -8.40 -19.38 -15.04
CA VAL A 189 -9.83 -19.04 -15.17
C VAL A 189 -10.67 -20.03 -14.38
N ARG A 190 -10.51 -21.34 -14.63
CA ARG A 190 -11.30 -22.39 -13.97
C ARG A 190 -11.20 -22.32 -12.45
N VAL A 191 -10.00 -22.13 -11.90
CA VAL A 191 -9.81 -22.01 -10.43
C VAL A 191 -10.39 -20.70 -9.91
N SER A 192 -10.24 -19.59 -10.63
CA SER A 192 -10.83 -18.30 -10.21
C SER A 192 -12.35 -18.34 -10.17
N GLU A 193 -12.99 -19.11 -11.05
CA GLU A 193 -14.45 -19.27 -11.10
C GLU A 193 -15.01 -20.07 -9.91
N THR A 194 -14.17 -20.80 -9.17
CA THR A 194 -14.60 -21.49 -7.94
C THR A 194 -14.55 -20.61 -6.70
N TYR A 195 -14.02 -19.39 -6.81
CA TYR A 195 -13.88 -18.51 -5.65
C TYR A 195 -15.26 -18.12 -5.11
N GLY A 196 -15.45 -18.33 -3.81
CA GLY A 196 -16.65 -17.91 -3.09
C GLY A 196 -16.80 -16.38 -3.01
N PRO A 197 -17.88 -15.90 -2.36
CA PRO A 197 -18.11 -14.48 -2.17
C PRO A 197 -16.96 -13.80 -1.40
N THR A 198 -16.95 -12.46 -1.43
CA THR A 198 -15.97 -11.68 -0.66
C THR A 198 -16.28 -11.81 0.84
N PRO A 199 -15.30 -12.23 1.68
CA PRO A 199 -15.49 -12.30 3.12
C PRO A 199 -15.83 -10.94 3.75
N THR A 200 -16.50 -10.94 4.91
CA THR A 200 -17.03 -9.69 5.50
C THR A 200 -16.00 -8.86 6.26
N TRP A 201 -14.91 -9.47 6.71
CA TRP A 201 -13.86 -8.85 7.54
C TRP A 201 -14.39 -8.21 8.84
N LYS A 202 -15.49 -8.72 9.38
CA LYS A 202 -16.01 -8.29 10.68
C LYS A 202 -15.39 -9.09 11.81
N ALA A 203 -15.08 -8.44 12.93
CA ALA A 203 -14.43 -9.08 14.07
C ALA A 203 -15.29 -10.18 14.74
N ASP A 204 -16.61 -10.12 14.57
CA ASP A 204 -17.57 -11.11 15.06
C ASP A 204 -17.86 -12.24 14.05
N ASP A 205 -17.25 -12.21 12.86
CA ASP A 205 -17.37 -13.30 11.88
C ASP A 205 -16.68 -14.57 12.41
N PRO A 206 -17.35 -15.74 12.43
CA PRO A 206 -16.77 -16.98 12.95
C PRO A 206 -15.41 -17.35 12.35
N VAL A 207 -15.19 -17.10 11.05
CA VAL A 207 -13.89 -17.42 10.44
C VAL A 207 -12.78 -16.51 10.97
N ILE A 208 -13.08 -15.23 11.28
CA ILE A 208 -12.10 -14.30 11.86
C ILE A 208 -11.74 -14.73 13.28
N GLN A 209 -12.72 -15.16 14.07
CA GLN A 209 -12.48 -15.69 15.41
C GLN A 209 -11.67 -16.98 15.37
N GLU A 210 -11.93 -17.85 14.39
CA GLU A 210 -11.16 -19.08 14.18
C GLU A 210 -9.71 -18.79 13.78
N VAL A 211 -9.47 -17.84 12.86
CA VAL A 211 -8.12 -17.41 12.50
C VAL A 211 -7.36 -16.88 13.72
N GLN A 212 -8.01 -16.02 14.52
CA GLN A 212 -7.40 -15.52 15.77
C GLN A 212 -7.07 -16.66 16.72
N ARG A 213 -7.98 -17.62 16.91
CA ARG A 213 -7.78 -18.79 17.77
C ARG A 213 -6.58 -19.63 17.33
N GLN A 214 -6.39 -19.82 16.02
CA GLN A 214 -5.23 -20.55 15.49
C GLN A 214 -3.92 -19.80 15.74
N PHE A 215 -3.89 -18.46 15.57
CA PHE A 215 -2.72 -17.66 15.93
C PHE A 215 -2.40 -17.73 17.43
N ASP A 216 -3.42 -17.66 18.29
CA ASP A 216 -3.24 -17.78 19.74
C ASP A 216 -2.66 -19.15 20.11
N ALA A 217 -3.12 -20.24 19.47
CA ALA A 217 -2.66 -21.60 19.71
C ALA A 217 -1.17 -21.80 19.39
N VAL A 218 -0.61 -21.04 18.45
CA VAL A 218 0.83 -21.07 18.09
C VAL A 218 1.65 -19.99 18.81
N GLY A 219 1.06 -19.32 19.81
CA GLY A 219 1.74 -18.32 20.61
C GLY A 219 1.94 -16.98 19.90
N LEU A 220 1.09 -16.63 18.92
CA LEU A 220 1.06 -15.32 18.26
C LEU A 220 -0.13 -14.46 18.73
N GLY A 221 -0.42 -14.51 20.03
CA GLY A 221 -1.43 -13.65 20.66
C GLY A 221 -0.98 -12.19 20.79
N VAL A 222 -1.90 -11.34 21.27
CA VAL A 222 -1.74 -9.88 21.35
C VAL A 222 -0.47 -9.45 22.09
N ASP A 223 -0.11 -10.15 23.17
CA ASP A 223 1.06 -9.83 23.99
C ASP A 223 2.39 -10.04 23.26
N GLN A 224 2.41 -10.87 22.21
CA GLN A 224 3.60 -11.18 21.42
C GLN A 224 3.79 -10.26 20.21
N LEU A 225 2.77 -9.44 19.88
CA LEU A 225 2.81 -8.56 18.72
C LEU A 225 4.00 -7.59 18.72
N PRO A 226 4.42 -6.96 19.85
CA PRO A 226 5.60 -6.10 19.84
C PRO A 226 6.88 -6.83 19.41
N ALA A 227 7.14 -8.01 19.99
CA ALA A 227 8.31 -8.81 19.65
C ALA A 227 8.26 -9.30 18.19
N ARG A 228 7.09 -9.75 17.73
CA ARG A 228 6.91 -10.22 16.35
C ARG A 228 7.07 -9.10 15.32
N ARG A 229 6.62 -7.88 15.63
CA ARG A 229 6.83 -6.69 14.78
C ARG A 229 8.31 -6.31 14.72
N ALA A 230 9.03 -6.34 15.84
CA ALA A 230 10.46 -6.09 15.87
C ALA A 230 11.24 -7.10 15.00
N TRP A 231 10.93 -8.39 15.13
CA TRP A 231 11.50 -9.45 14.28
C TRP A 231 11.19 -9.20 12.79
N ARG A 232 9.95 -8.82 12.44
CA ARG A 232 9.57 -8.51 11.06
C ARG A 232 10.41 -7.35 10.51
N ASP A 233 10.50 -6.26 11.26
CA ASP A 233 11.18 -5.03 10.81
C ASP A 233 12.69 -5.27 10.64
N GLU A 234 13.32 -6.07 11.50
CA GLU A 234 14.71 -6.47 11.34
C GLU A 234 14.94 -7.28 10.05
N ASN A 235 14.06 -8.24 9.74
CA ASN A 235 14.17 -9.02 8.51
C ASN A 235 13.89 -8.18 7.27
N LEU A 236 12.95 -7.24 7.33
CA LEU A 236 12.72 -6.27 6.25
C LEU A 236 13.94 -5.38 6.02
N ALA A 237 14.62 -4.95 7.07
CA ALA A 237 15.86 -4.18 6.96
C ALA A 237 16.98 -4.99 6.27
N ARG A 238 17.14 -6.27 6.65
CA ARG A 238 18.11 -7.17 6.01
C ARG A 238 17.79 -7.42 4.54
N LEU A 239 16.51 -7.64 4.21
CA LEU A 239 16.07 -7.81 2.83
C LEU A 239 16.27 -6.53 2.01
N ALA A 240 15.98 -5.36 2.57
CA ALA A 240 16.20 -4.08 1.91
C ALA A 240 17.67 -3.89 1.52
N LYS A 241 18.59 -4.24 2.42
CA LYS A 241 20.03 -4.25 2.13
C LYS A 241 20.39 -5.25 1.03
N LEU A 242 19.92 -6.49 1.12
CA LEU A 242 20.17 -7.52 0.10
C LEU A 242 19.71 -7.07 -1.30
N LYS A 243 18.61 -6.32 -1.40
CA LYS A 243 18.08 -5.84 -2.68
C LYS A 243 18.86 -4.67 -3.29
N GLN A 244 19.82 -4.10 -2.56
CA GLN A 244 20.70 -3.02 -3.02
C GLN A 244 22.09 -3.52 -3.46
N GLU A 245 22.42 -4.79 -3.16
CA GLU A 245 23.64 -5.49 -3.59
C GLU A 245 23.52 -5.99 -5.03
#